data_AF-A0A1S8TFI0-F1
#
_entry.id   AF-A0A1S8TFI0-F1
#
_cell.length_a   1.000
_cell.length_b   1.000
_cell.length_c   1.000
_cell.angle_alpha   90.00
_cell.angle_beta   90.00
_cell.angle_gamma   90.00
#
_symmetry.space_group_name_H-M   'P 1'
#
loop_
_entity.id
_entity.type
_entity.pdbx_description
1 polymer ?
#
loop_
_entity_poly.entity_id
_entity_poly.type
_entity_poly.pdbx_seq_one_letter_code
_entity_poly.pdbx_strand_id
1 'polypeptide(L)'
;MGQEIQLKRGNNANLASLSLVAGEPAFVLDTGKLYIGNGTDKVLINPDQNTATTADKLTNARTIAFTGDVTGSGSFDGSGNISIVLTEGNTGVTAGTYPKVTVNAKGEITAGATLAASDIPTLTLSKISDAGTAASKSVGTASGNIPVLDSNGKLAVSVLPAVTINETYVVSSQSAMLALSANVGDIAIRTDLNETFILQTAGASTLSNWQQILSPTSAVTSVAGRTGAITLTSSDVGLGNVANESKTTMFTNSAFTGTPTAPTASAGTNTTQIATTAFVQTAISNIPSITAIDGGTF
;
A
#
# COMPACT_ATOMS: atom_id res chain seq x y z
N MET A 1 85.10 45.00 68.99
CA MET A 1 86.27 44.27 68.44
C MET A 1 85.78 42.88 68.05
N GLY A 2 85.51 42.65 66.76
CA GLY A 2 85.37 41.28 66.27
C GLY A 2 86.78 40.72 66.10
N GLN A 3 87.07 39.57 66.72
CA GLN A 3 88.31 38.86 66.40
C GLN A 3 88.10 38.13 65.08
N GLU A 4 88.88 38.47 64.06
CA GLU A 4 88.95 37.68 62.83
C GLU A 4 89.87 36.49 63.07
N ILE A 5 89.30 35.29 63.12
CA ILE A 5 90.08 34.05 63.19
C ILE A 5 90.36 33.61 61.75
N GLN A 6 91.64 33.57 61.38
CA GLN A 6 92.08 33.02 60.10
C GLN A 6 92.46 31.54 60.28
N LEU A 7 91.86 30.67 59.47
CA LEU A 7 92.22 29.24 59.39
C LEU A 7 93.18 29.01 58.22
N LYS A 8 94.02 27.97 58.32
CA LYS A 8 94.79 27.48 57.15
C LYS A 8 93.81 27.10 56.04
N ARG A 9 94.10 27.52 54.81
CA ARG A 9 93.23 27.29 53.64
C ARG A 9 94.01 27.20 52.35
N GLY A 10 93.51 26.43 51.39
CA GLY A 10 94.13 26.22 50.08
C GLY A 10 93.35 25.24 49.21
N ASN A 11 93.83 24.95 48.00
CA ASN A 11 93.17 23.99 47.10
C ASN A 11 93.56 22.55 47.47
N ASN A 12 92.79 21.56 47.01
CA ASN A 12 92.98 20.15 47.33
C ASN A 12 94.35 19.61 46.90
N ALA A 13 94.94 20.17 45.85
CA ALA A 13 96.31 19.89 45.42
C ALA A 13 97.37 20.14 46.51
N ASN A 14 97.11 21.06 47.44
CA ASN A 14 98.02 21.38 48.55
C ASN A 14 97.78 20.52 49.80
N LEU A 15 96.69 19.75 49.84
CA LEU A 15 96.28 18.99 51.03
C LEU A 15 97.33 17.94 51.41
N ALA A 16 97.89 17.21 50.43
CA ALA A 16 98.87 16.15 50.69
C ALA A 16 100.10 16.67 51.46
N SER A 17 100.61 17.83 51.05
CA SER A 17 101.74 18.52 51.68
C SER A 17 101.39 19.29 52.97
N LEU A 18 100.10 19.44 53.29
CA LEU A 18 99.66 20.19 54.46
C LEU A 18 99.90 19.37 55.74
N SER A 19 100.64 19.96 56.68
CA SER A 19 100.84 19.46 58.04
C SER A 19 100.06 20.31 59.03
N LEU A 20 99.30 19.63 59.90
CA LEU A 20 98.47 20.24 60.94
C LEU A 20 98.85 19.66 62.29
N VAL A 21 99.03 20.52 63.29
CA VAL A 21 99.20 20.06 64.67
C VAL A 21 97.86 19.59 65.24
N ALA A 22 97.88 18.88 66.37
CA ALA A 22 96.67 18.42 67.03
C ALA A 22 95.71 19.59 67.32
N GLY A 23 94.47 19.49 66.83
CA GLY A 23 93.43 20.51 66.99
C GLY A 23 93.46 21.65 65.96
N GLU A 24 94.46 21.71 65.06
CA GLU A 24 94.55 22.78 64.07
C GLU A 24 93.61 22.54 62.88
N PRO A 25 92.70 23.49 62.55
CA PRO A 25 91.80 23.39 61.42
C PRO A 25 92.42 23.85 60.10
N ALA A 26 92.03 23.18 59.01
CA ALA A 26 92.25 23.66 57.67
C ALA A 26 91.05 23.47 56.76
N PHE A 27 90.76 24.47 55.93
CA PHE A 27 89.66 24.46 54.98
C PHE A 27 90.18 24.36 53.54
N VAL A 28 89.73 23.34 52.83
CA VAL A 28 90.08 23.07 51.44
C VAL A 28 89.05 23.76 50.54
N LEU A 29 89.47 24.81 49.83
CA LEU A 29 88.58 25.80 49.21
C LEU A 29 87.79 25.24 48.02
N ASP A 30 88.40 24.39 47.22
CA ASP A 30 87.83 23.82 45.99
C ASP A 30 86.92 22.60 46.24
N THR A 31 87.11 21.89 47.35
CA THR A 31 86.26 20.74 47.73
C THR A 31 85.29 21.06 48.87
N GLY A 32 85.43 22.24 49.50
CA GLY A 32 84.61 22.63 50.67
C GLY A 32 84.85 21.76 51.91
N LYS A 33 85.97 21.03 51.96
CA LYS A 33 86.28 20.08 53.03
C LYS A 33 87.03 20.74 54.19
N LEU A 34 86.66 20.38 55.41
CA LEU A 34 87.26 20.80 56.66
C LEU A 34 88.04 19.63 57.26
N TYR A 35 89.31 19.87 57.54
CA TYR A 35 90.20 18.92 58.20
C TYR A 35 90.66 19.47 59.55
N ILE A 36 90.90 18.58 60.51
CA ILE A 36 91.54 18.90 61.80
C ILE A 36 92.75 17.98 61.96
N GLY A 37 93.90 18.55 62.35
CA GLY A 37 95.07 17.74 62.69
C GLY A 37 94.82 16.93 63.97
N ASN A 38 95.23 15.66 64.00
CA ASN A 38 95.20 14.83 65.22
C ASN A 38 96.59 14.71 65.89
N GLY A 39 97.60 15.43 65.38
CA GLY A 39 98.99 15.38 65.84
C GLY A 39 99.91 14.51 64.97
N THR A 40 99.35 13.59 64.19
CA THR A 40 100.11 12.71 63.28
C THR A 40 99.62 12.81 61.84
N ASP A 41 98.34 13.07 61.63
CA ASP A 41 97.71 13.23 60.31
C ASP A 41 96.51 14.20 60.37
N LYS A 42 95.86 14.41 59.22
CA LYS A 42 94.70 15.28 59.01
C LYS A 42 93.43 14.43 58.91
N VAL A 43 92.47 14.69 59.79
CA VAL A 43 91.18 14.00 59.84
C VAL A 43 90.12 14.82 59.13
N LEU A 44 89.41 14.22 58.17
CA LEU A 44 88.27 14.86 57.50
C LEU A 44 87.05 14.87 58.42
N ILE A 45 86.46 16.04 58.67
CA ILE A 45 85.34 16.19 59.61
C ILE A 45 83.98 16.34 58.91
N ASN A 46 83.97 16.71 57.62
CA ASN A 46 82.76 16.81 56.79
C ASN A 46 82.90 15.96 55.51
N PRO A 47 82.97 14.63 55.63
CA PRO A 47 83.02 13.75 54.46
C PRO A 47 81.87 14.04 53.49
N ASP A 48 82.02 13.65 52.22
CA ASP A 48 80.90 13.72 51.29
C ASP A 48 79.74 12.89 51.84
N GLN A 49 78.56 13.51 51.93
CA GLN A 49 77.36 12.77 52.26
C GLN A 49 76.98 11.97 51.00
N ASN A 50 77.13 10.66 51.04
CA ASN A 50 76.56 9.81 49.99
C ASN A 50 75.05 10.05 49.86
N THR A 51 74.52 9.82 48.67
CA THR A 51 73.14 10.10 48.29
C THR A 51 72.14 9.59 49.33
N ALA A 52 71.51 10.54 50.01
CA ALA A 52 70.39 10.45 50.95
C ALA A 52 70.63 9.77 52.32
N THR A 53 71.09 10.56 53.29
CA THR A 53 70.81 10.33 54.74
C THR A 53 69.30 10.18 55.04
N THR A 54 68.42 10.62 54.13
CA THR A 54 66.95 10.43 54.20
C THR A 54 66.48 9.06 53.72
N ALA A 55 67.31 8.28 53.03
CA ALA A 55 67.01 6.91 52.60
C ALA A 55 67.49 5.84 53.59
N ASP A 56 67.99 6.22 54.78
CA ASP A 56 68.36 5.26 55.86
C ASP A 56 67.24 4.25 56.18
N LYS A 57 65.97 4.64 55.94
CA LYS A 57 64.80 3.77 56.10
C LYS A 57 64.64 2.72 54.99
N LEU A 58 65.23 2.94 53.82
CA LEU A 58 65.23 2.04 52.65
C LEU A 58 66.50 1.15 52.59
N THR A 59 67.52 1.43 53.41
CA THR A 59 68.67 0.51 53.63
C THR A 59 68.20 -0.88 54.06
N ASN A 60 67.09 -0.94 54.80
CA ASN A 60 66.30 -2.15 54.96
C ASN A 60 65.20 -2.16 53.90
N ALA A 61 65.27 -3.11 52.96
CA ALA A 61 64.33 -3.22 51.87
C ALA A 61 62.88 -3.29 52.38
N ARG A 62 61.98 -2.56 51.70
CA ARG A 62 60.56 -2.47 52.06
C ARG A 62 59.74 -3.30 51.10
N THR A 63 58.87 -4.15 51.64
CA THR A 63 57.88 -4.86 50.82
C THR A 63 56.80 -3.90 50.37
N ILE A 64 56.69 -3.71 49.06
CA ILE A 64 55.54 -3.09 48.41
C ILE A 64 54.59 -4.22 48.06
N ALA A 65 53.37 -4.19 48.60
CA ALA A 65 52.38 -5.25 48.41
C ALA A 65 51.06 -4.69 47.88
N PHE A 66 50.48 -5.42 46.93
CA PHE A 66 49.13 -5.23 46.40
C PHE A 66 48.23 -6.33 46.97
N THR A 67 47.04 -5.95 47.42
CA THR A 67 46.06 -6.83 48.06
C THR A 67 44.67 -6.56 47.52
N GLY A 68 43.81 -7.59 47.50
CA GLY A 68 42.46 -7.52 46.94
C GLY A 68 42.36 -8.37 45.68
N ASP A 69 41.64 -7.89 44.68
CA ASP A 69 41.37 -8.61 43.44
C ASP A 69 42.63 -8.89 42.62
N VAL A 70 43.66 -8.06 42.80
CA VAL A 70 44.99 -8.28 42.25
C VAL A 70 45.99 -8.31 43.40
N THR A 71 46.79 -9.37 43.45
CA THR A 71 47.78 -9.62 44.48
C THR A 71 49.19 -9.68 43.89
N GLY A 72 50.17 -9.22 44.65
CA GLY A 72 51.57 -9.27 44.22
C GLY A 72 52.42 -8.46 45.18
N SER A 73 53.69 -8.80 45.33
CA SER A 73 54.59 -8.01 46.16
C SER A 73 56.04 -8.09 45.67
N GLY A 74 56.81 -7.07 46.01
CA GLY A 74 58.24 -7.01 45.74
C GLY A 74 58.96 -6.17 46.78
N SER A 75 60.24 -6.47 46.98
CA SER A 75 61.09 -5.75 47.94
C SER A 75 61.83 -4.63 47.23
N PHE A 76 61.73 -3.41 47.76
CA PHE A 76 62.39 -2.22 47.20
C PHE A 76 63.31 -1.58 48.24
N ASP A 77 64.57 -1.39 47.87
CA ASP A 77 65.61 -0.73 48.69
C ASP A 77 66.21 0.53 48.03
N GLY A 78 65.73 0.90 46.84
CA GLY A 78 66.23 2.06 46.11
C GLY A 78 67.55 1.85 45.36
N SER A 79 68.13 0.64 45.40
CA SER A 79 69.36 0.32 44.65
C SER A 79 69.17 0.27 43.14
N GLY A 80 67.93 0.07 42.68
CA GLY A 80 67.56 0.05 41.28
C GLY A 80 66.06 -0.14 41.06
N ASN A 81 65.67 -0.24 39.78
CA ASN A 81 64.28 -0.52 39.41
C ASN A 81 63.88 -1.95 39.81
N ILE A 82 62.63 -2.13 40.21
CA ILE A 82 62.04 -3.46 40.45
C ILE A 82 60.79 -3.64 39.57
N SER A 83 60.46 -4.90 39.28
CA SER A 83 59.18 -5.28 38.67
C SER A 83 58.41 -6.16 39.64
N ILE A 84 57.14 -5.82 39.87
CA ILE A 84 56.25 -6.62 40.73
C ILE A 84 55.28 -7.36 39.83
N VAL A 85 55.35 -8.69 39.86
CA VAL A 85 54.40 -9.54 39.14
C VAL A 85 53.07 -9.49 39.88
N LEU A 86 52.02 -9.13 39.13
CA LEU A 86 50.66 -9.06 39.64
C LEU A 86 49.88 -10.30 39.20
N THR A 87 49.16 -10.89 40.14
CA THR A 87 48.28 -12.04 39.95
C THR A 87 46.87 -11.63 40.30
N GLU A 88 46.01 -11.59 39.29
CA GLU A 88 44.57 -11.43 39.47
C GLU A 88 43.96 -12.70 40.05
N GLY A 89 43.10 -12.53 41.05
CA GLY A 89 42.38 -13.60 41.72
C GLY A 89 41.21 -14.14 40.89
N ASN A 90 40.76 -15.35 41.22
CA ASN A 90 39.58 -15.92 40.58
C ASN A 90 38.31 -15.21 41.06
N THR A 91 37.42 -14.86 40.15
CA THR A 91 36.17 -14.13 40.45
C THR A 91 35.02 -15.04 40.90
N GLY A 92 35.26 -16.36 40.97
CA GLY A 92 34.24 -17.36 41.28
C GLY A 92 33.45 -17.84 40.05
N VAL A 93 33.70 -17.28 38.86
CA VAL A 93 33.17 -17.78 37.60
C VAL A 93 33.85 -19.10 37.24
N THR A 94 33.07 -20.12 36.92
CA THR A 94 33.61 -21.37 36.36
C THR A 94 34.13 -21.11 34.96
N ALA A 95 35.43 -21.29 34.76
CA ALA A 95 36.05 -21.16 33.45
C ALA A 95 35.37 -22.09 32.42
N GLY A 96 35.05 -21.57 31.25
CA GLY A 96 34.37 -22.34 30.22
C GLY A 96 33.69 -21.49 29.17
N THR A 97 33.13 -22.18 28.17
CA THR A 97 32.36 -21.58 27.08
C THR A 97 30.89 -21.53 27.45
N TYR A 98 30.41 -20.32 27.68
CA TYR A 98 29.00 -19.95 27.65
C TYR A 98 28.59 -19.78 26.18
N PRO A 99 27.29 -19.76 25.83
CA PRO A 99 26.82 -19.98 24.46
C PRO A 99 27.59 -19.21 23.36
N LYS A 100 28.08 -18.01 23.67
CA LYS A 100 28.89 -17.21 22.74
C LYS A 100 30.17 -16.62 23.30
N VAL A 101 30.46 -16.82 24.58
CA VAL A 101 31.65 -16.24 25.21
C VAL A 101 32.37 -17.32 26.00
N THR A 102 33.68 -17.39 25.82
CA THR A 102 34.54 -18.20 26.68
C THR A 102 35.18 -17.29 27.69
N VAL A 103 35.09 -17.68 28.96
CA VAL A 103 35.68 -16.95 30.06
C VAL A 103 36.72 -17.81 30.77
N ASN A 104 37.79 -17.18 31.26
CA ASN A 104 38.75 -17.85 32.13
C ASN A 104 38.29 -17.83 33.60
N ALA A 105 39.08 -18.42 34.51
CA ALA A 105 38.74 -18.49 35.94
C ALA A 105 38.78 -17.13 36.66
N LYS A 106 39.40 -16.12 36.01
CA LYS A 106 39.38 -14.73 36.45
C LYS A 106 38.14 -13.99 35.93
N GLY A 107 37.33 -14.61 35.07
CA GLY A 107 36.12 -14.01 34.49
C GLY A 107 36.38 -13.14 33.26
N GLU A 108 37.61 -13.11 32.75
CA GLU A 108 37.94 -12.40 31.52
C GLU A 108 37.44 -13.17 30.30
N ILE A 109 36.91 -12.45 29.30
CA ILE A 109 36.49 -13.05 28.03
C ILE A 109 37.73 -13.35 27.19
N THR A 110 37.98 -14.62 26.90
CA THR A 110 39.13 -15.08 26.13
C THR A 110 38.80 -15.46 24.69
N ALA A 111 37.51 -15.70 24.39
CA ALA A 111 37.02 -15.88 23.03
C ALA A 111 35.54 -15.51 22.92
N GLY A 112 35.13 -15.06 21.73
CA GLY A 112 33.73 -14.78 21.39
C GLY A 112 33.33 -15.46 20.08
N ALA A 113 32.06 -15.78 19.93
CA ALA A 113 31.47 -16.29 18.69
C ALA A 113 30.23 -15.48 18.31
N THR A 114 29.97 -15.34 17.01
CA THR A 114 28.72 -14.75 16.51
C THR A 114 27.54 -15.67 16.77
N LEU A 115 26.36 -15.10 16.98
CA LEU A 115 25.11 -15.88 17.03
C LEU A 115 24.85 -16.53 15.67
N ALA A 116 24.43 -17.79 15.69
CA ALA A 116 23.98 -18.58 14.57
C ALA A 116 22.52 -18.99 14.79
N ALA A 117 21.83 -19.38 13.72
CA ALA A 117 20.43 -19.79 13.80
C ALA A 117 20.19 -20.96 14.77
N SER A 118 21.17 -21.87 14.91
CA SER A 118 21.09 -23.01 15.83
C SER A 118 21.10 -22.62 17.31
N ASP A 119 21.54 -21.41 17.65
CA ASP A 119 21.52 -20.93 19.04
C ASP A 119 20.13 -20.45 19.47
N ILE A 120 19.23 -20.25 18.50
CA ILE A 120 17.85 -19.89 18.75
C ILE A 120 17.07 -21.20 18.95
N PRO A 121 16.58 -21.50 20.17
CA PRO A 121 15.82 -22.73 20.40
C PRO A 121 14.53 -22.71 19.58
N THR A 122 13.93 -23.88 19.34
CA THR A 122 12.62 -23.96 18.69
C THR A 122 11.59 -23.10 19.44
N LEU A 123 11.07 -22.09 18.75
CA LEU A 123 10.03 -21.18 19.25
C LEU A 123 8.67 -21.67 18.77
N THR A 124 7.88 -22.21 19.69
CA THR A 124 6.48 -22.55 19.45
C THR A 124 5.62 -21.31 19.64
N LEU A 125 4.43 -21.25 19.01
CA LEU A 125 3.49 -20.13 19.20
C LEU A 125 3.10 -19.91 20.68
N SER A 126 3.16 -20.94 21.53
CA SER A 126 2.94 -20.79 22.97
C SER A 126 3.96 -19.89 23.68
N LYS A 127 5.14 -19.68 23.08
CA LYS A 127 6.19 -18.79 23.58
C LYS A 127 6.13 -17.39 22.99
N ILE A 128 5.24 -17.15 22.01
CA ILE A 128 5.13 -15.89 21.26
C ILE A 128 3.74 -15.30 21.52
N SER A 129 3.65 -14.31 22.41
CA SER A 129 2.37 -13.76 22.88
C SER A 129 1.72 -12.77 21.92
N ASP A 130 2.48 -12.22 20.98
CA ASP A 130 2.08 -11.17 20.04
C ASP A 130 1.85 -11.69 18.61
N ALA A 131 1.96 -13.01 18.40
CA ALA A 131 1.61 -13.61 17.12
C ALA A 131 0.11 -13.46 16.85
N GLY A 132 -0.25 -12.94 15.67
CA GLY A 132 -1.64 -12.84 15.24
C GLY A 132 -2.31 -14.21 15.14
N THR A 133 -3.65 -14.27 15.27
CA THR A 133 -4.41 -15.53 15.28
C THR A 133 -4.21 -16.37 14.02
N ALA A 134 -3.97 -15.74 12.86
CA ALA A 134 -3.66 -16.41 11.60
C ALA A 134 -2.36 -17.24 11.65
N ALA A 135 -1.38 -16.86 12.48
CA ALA A 135 -0.12 -17.59 12.60
C ALA A 135 -0.29 -19.02 13.14
N SER A 136 -1.40 -19.29 13.83
CA SER A 136 -1.76 -20.62 14.35
C SER A 136 -2.35 -21.57 13.30
N LYS A 137 -2.59 -21.09 12.09
CA LYS A 137 -3.28 -21.83 11.03
C LYS A 137 -2.33 -22.15 9.89
N SER A 138 -2.48 -23.34 9.32
CA SER A 138 -1.78 -23.71 8.09
C SER A 138 -2.34 -22.92 6.91
N VAL A 139 -1.49 -22.62 5.92
CA VAL A 139 -1.96 -22.11 4.63
C VAL A 139 -2.58 -23.24 3.79
N GLY A 140 -3.51 -22.90 2.91
CA GLY A 140 -4.11 -23.83 1.95
C GLY A 140 -5.63 -23.76 1.91
N THR A 141 -6.24 -24.73 1.22
CA THR A 141 -7.68 -24.74 0.90
C THR A 141 -8.50 -25.71 1.75
N ALA A 142 -7.85 -26.49 2.63
CA ALA A 142 -8.53 -27.39 3.55
C ALA A 142 -9.34 -26.61 4.60
N SER A 143 -10.38 -27.25 5.15
CA SER A 143 -11.17 -26.65 6.23
C SER A 143 -10.29 -26.25 7.41
N GLY A 144 -10.43 -25.01 7.87
CA GLY A 144 -9.63 -24.45 8.96
C GLY A 144 -8.27 -23.86 8.57
N ASN A 145 -7.86 -23.96 7.30
CA ASN A 145 -6.66 -23.31 6.79
C ASN A 145 -6.94 -21.87 6.33
N ILE A 146 -5.86 -21.10 6.15
CA ILE A 146 -5.90 -19.74 5.59
C ILE A 146 -5.64 -19.82 4.08
N PRO A 147 -6.60 -19.42 3.23
CA PRO A 147 -6.36 -19.27 1.79
C PRO A 147 -5.34 -18.18 1.51
N VAL A 148 -4.47 -18.41 0.52
CA VAL A 148 -3.45 -17.45 0.08
C VAL A 148 -3.95 -16.73 -1.17
N LEU A 149 -3.62 -15.44 -1.29
CA LEU A 149 -3.92 -14.65 -2.47
C LEU A 149 -2.98 -15.05 -3.64
N ASP A 150 -3.50 -14.96 -4.86
CA ASP A 150 -2.73 -15.10 -6.09
C ASP A 150 -1.80 -13.90 -6.34
N SER A 151 -1.05 -13.93 -7.44
CA SER A 151 -0.12 -12.86 -7.83
C SER A 151 -0.80 -11.51 -8.06
N ASN A 152 -2.12 -11.47 -8.19
CA ASN A 152 -2.92 -10.26 -8.37
C ASN A 152 -3.58 -9.80 -7.05
N GLY A 153 -3.27 -10.45 -5.93
CA GLY A 153 -3.87 -10.12 -4.63
C GLY A 153 -5.32 -10.60 -4.48
N LYS A 154 -5.75 -11.61 -5.24
CA LYS A 154 -7.11 -12.16 -5.17
C LYS A 154 -7.12 -13.58 -4.65
N LEU A 155 -8.23 -14.01 -4.07
CA LEU A 155 -8.44 -15.42 -3.77
C LEU A 155 -8.57 -16.21 -5.08
N ALA A 156 -7.95 -17.39 -5.15
CA ALA A 156 -8.12 -18.27 -6.29
C ALA A 156 -9.59 -18.66 -6.48
N VAL A 157 -10.06 -18.72 -7.72
CA VAL A 157 -11.46 -19.10 -8.03
C VAL A 157 -11.84 -20.48 -7.50
N SER A 158 -10.86 -21.36 -7.27
CA SER A 158 -11.07 -22.69 -6.68
C SER A 158 -11.42 -22.69 -5.19
N VAL A 159 -11.11 -21.61 -4.45
CA VAL A 159 -11.48 -21.47 -3.03
C VAL A 159 -12.74 -20.64 -2.83
N LEU A 160 -13.19 -19.96 -3.88
CA LEU A 160 -14.46 -19.27 -3.87
C LEU A 160 -15.56 -20.32 -4.10
N PRO A 161 -16.72 -20.22 -3.43
CA PRO A 161 -17.91 -20.92 -3.88
C PRO A 161 -18.14 -20.55 -5.35
N ALA A 162 -18.54 -21.52 -6.18
CA ALA A 162 -18.94 -21.25 -7.55
C ALA A 162 -20.19 -20.35 -7.53
N VAL A 163 -19.98 -19.04 -7.45
CA VAL A 163 -20.96 -18.03 -7.81
C VAL A 163 -20.59 -17.62 -9.22
N THR A 164 -20.85 -18.53 -10.16
CA THR A 164 -20.72 -18.26 -11.59
C THR A 164 -21.68 -17.14 -11.93
N ILE A 165 -21.14 -15.95 -12.19
CA ILE A 165 -21.90 -14.93 -12.91
C ILE A 165 -22.22 -15.51 -14.29
N ASN A 166 -23.50 -15.46 -14.58
CA ASN A 166 -24.26 -16.19 -15.58
C ASN A 166 -23.78 -15.87 -17.01
N GLU A 167 -23.13 -16.82 -17.67
CA GLU A 167 -22.97 -16.71 -19.12
C GLU A 167 -24.35 -16.73 -19.78
N THR A 168 -24.55 -15.86 -20.77
CA THR A 168 -25.83 -15.75 -21.48
C THR A 168 -25.70 -16.39 -22.86
N TYR A 169 -26.43 -17.46 -23.08
CA TYR A 169 -26.46 -18.19 -24.34
C TYR A 169 -27.72 -17.83 -25.13
N VAL A 170 -27.56 -17.41 -26.38
CA VAL A 170 -28.69 -17.22 -27.30
C VAL A 170 -28.86 -18.48 -28.14
N VAL A 171 -30.00 -19.14 -28.03
CA VAL A 171 -30.27 -20.44 -28.67
C VAL A 171 -31.61 -20.42 -29.41
N SER A 172 -31.67 -21.14 -30.52
CA SER A 172 -32.84 -21.16 -31.41
C SER A 172 -33.79 -22.33 -31.16
N SER A 173 -33.56 -23.16 -30.14
CA SER A 173 -34.44 -24.30 -29.79
C SER A 173 -34.16 -24.84 -28.39
N GLN A 174 -35.10 -25.63 -27.85
CA GLN A 174 -34.89 -26.41 -26.62
C GLN A 174 -33.70 -27.36 -26.73
N SER A 175 -33.54 -28.07 -27.86
CA SER A 175 -32.45 -29.02 -28.03
C SER A 175 -31.08 -28.33 -27.95
N ALA A 176 -30.98 -27.11 -28.50
CA ALA A 176 -29.77 -26.31 -28.40
C ALA A 176 -29.52 -25.84 -26.95
N MET A 177 -30.56 -25.43 -26.22
CA MET A 177 -30.48 -25.10 -24.79
C MET A 177 -29.97 -26.28 -23.95
N LEU A 178 -30.52 -27.47 -24.16
CA LEU A 178 -30.15 -28.66 -23.39
C LEU A 178 -28.75 -29.21 -23.76
N ALA A 179 -28.20 -28.79 -24.91
CA ALA A 179 -26.85 -29.15 -25.33
C ALA A 179 -25.76 -28.19 -24.80
N LEU A 180 -26.13 -27.12 -24.09
CA LEU A 180 -25.18 -26.15 -23.55
C LEU A 180 -24.28 -26.78 -22.48
N SER A 181 -23.00 -26.40 -22.49
CA SER A 181 -22.09 -26.66 -21.36
C SER A 181 -22.25 -25.54 -20.32
N ALA A 182 -23.41 -25.51 -19.65
CA ALA A 182 -23.82 -24.45 -18.72
C ALA A 182 -23.71 -24.87 -17.25
N ASN A 183 -23.38 -23.89 -16.39
CA ASN A 183 -23.33 -24.02 -14.93
C ASN A 183 -24.56 -23.41 -14.27
N VAL A 184 -24.84 -23.79 -13.01
CA VAL A 184 -25.94 -23.19 -12.23
C VAL A 184 -25.75 -21.66 -12.20
N GLY A 185 -26.81 -20.95 -12.55
CA GLY A 185 -26.80 -19.51 -12.78
C GLY A 185 -26.88 -19.15 -14.26
N ASP A 186 -26.30 -19.91 -15.19
CA ASP A 186 -26.27 -19.51 -16.60
C ASP A 186 -27.66 -19.28 -17.20
N ILE A 187 -27.75 -18.33 -18.13
CA ILE A 187 -28.98 -17.88 -18.76
C ILE A 187 -29.05 -18.39 -20.20
N ALA A 188 -30.18 -18.97 -20.60
CA ALA A 188 -30.48 -19.29 -21.98
C ALA A 188 -31.63 -18.42 -22.50
N ILE A 189 -31.37 -17.64 -23.54
CA ILE A 189 -32.37 -16.88 -24.28
C ILE A 189 -32.84 -17.75 -25.44
N ARG A 190 -34.07 -18.23 -25.37
CA ARG A 190 -34.71 -19.06 -26.39
C ARG A 190 -35.46 -18.19 -27.39
N THR A 191 -34.84 -17.93 -28.53
CA THR A 191 -35.42 -17.05 -29.57
C THR A 191 -36.63 -17.68 -30.28
N ASP A 192 -36.80 -19.00 -30.17
CA ASP A 192 -37.97 -19.71 -30.69
C ASP A 192 -39.24 -19.46 -29.88
N LEU A 193 -39.11 -19.21 -28.57
CA LEU A 193 -40.21 -18.89 -27.67
C LEU A 193 -40.27 -17.41 -27.27
N ASN A 194 -39.19 -16.65 -27.53
CA ASN A 194 -38.98 -15.31 -26.98
C ASN A 194 -39.00 -15.31 -25.44
N GLU A 195 -38.41 -16.34 -24.84
CA GLU A 195 -38.37 -16.56 -23.39
C GLU A 195 -36.92 -16.68 -22.90
N THR A 196 -36.71 -16.35 -21.62
CA THR A 196 -35.41 -16.46 -20.96
C THR A 196 -35.49 -17.53 -19.88
N PHE A 197 -34.48 -18.38 -19.75
CA PHE A 197 -34.38 -19.45 -18.76
C PHE A 197 -33.08 -19.30 -17.96
N ILE A 198 -33.09 -19.68 -16.69
CA ILE A 198 -31.92 -19.75 -15.81
C ILE A 198 -31.73 -21.18 -15.29
N LEU A 199 -30.51 -21.70 -15.36
CA LEU A 199 -30.20 -23.03 -14.83
C LEU A 199 -30.13 -22.98 -13.29
N GLN A 200 -31.06 -23.60 -12.58
CA GLN A 200 -31.11 -23.58 -11.11
C GLN A 200 -30.42 -24.79 -10.45
N THR A 201 -30.26 -25.88 -11.20
CA THR A 201 -29.68 -27.13 -10.72
C THR A 201 -28.67 -27.65 -11.74
N ALA A 202 -27.57 -28.25 -11.28
CA ALA A 202 -26.52 -28.76 -12.17
C ALA A 202 -27.07 -29.82 -13.15
N GLY A 203 -26.59 -29.79 -14.39
CA GLY A 203 -27.02 -30.70 -15.48
C GLY A 203 -27.91 -29.99 -16.50
N ALA A 204 -27.28 -29.22 -17.40
CA ALA A 204 -27.95 -28.45 -18.44
C ALA A 204 -28.80 -29.30 -19.42
N SER A 205 -28.50 -30.60 -19.56
CA SER A 205 -29.22 -31.54 -20.40
C SER A 205 -30.63 -31.90 -19.92
N THR A 206 -31.00 -31.52 -18.70
CA THR A 206 -32.29 -31.83 -18.09
C THR A 206 -33.18 -30.59 -18.05
N LEU A 207 -34.32 -30.61 -18.75
CA LEU A 207 -35.22 -29.46 -18.85
C LEU A 207 -35.74 -28.96 -17.49
N SER A 208 -36.06 -29.85 -16.56
CA SER A 208 -36.56 -29.47 -15.22
C SER A 208 -35.55 -28.71 -14.37
N ASN A 209 -34.28 -28.68 -14.76
CA ASN A 209 -33.25 -27.91 -14.08
C ASN A 209 -33.27 -26.43 -14.50
N TRP A 210 -33.95 -26.10 -15.59
CA TRP A 210 -34.09 -24.75 -16.12
C TRP A 210 -35.39 -24.11 -15.61
N GLN A 211 -35.29 -22.95 -14.98
CA GLN A 211 -36.41 -22.13 -14.58
C GLN A 211 -36.63 -21.01 -15.60
N GLN A 212 -37.84 -20.89 -16.13
CA GLN A 212 -38.21 -19.74 -16.95
C GLN A 212 -38.19 -18.46 -16.11
N ILE A 213 -37.47 -17.44 -16.58
CA ILE A 213 -37.60 -16.07 -16.12
C ILE A 213 -38.80 -15.45 -16.82
N LEU A 214 -39.87 -15.26 -16.07
CA LEU A 214 -41.08 -14.62 -16.59
C LEU A 214 -40.78 -13.15 -16.92
N SER A 215 -40.91 -12.79 -18.19
CA SER A 215 -40.89 -11.38 -18.60
C SER A 215 -42.26 -10.76 -18.33
N PRO A 216 -42.34 -9.49 -17.91
CA PRO A 216 -43.63 -8.80 -17.80
C PRO A 216 -44.33 -8.79 -19.17
N THR A 217 -45.61 -9.16 -19.19
CA THR A 217 -46.41 -9.25 -20.42
C THR A 217 -46.48 -7.89 -21.10
N SER A 218 -45.70 -7.72 -22.17
CA SER A 218 -45.73 -6.50 -22.99
C SER A 218 -46.58 -6.74 -24.23
N ALA A 219 -47.88 -6.47 -24.12
CA ALA A 219 -48.77 -6.41 -25.27
C ALA A 219 -49.75 -5.24 -25.12
N VAL A 220 -50.07 -4.57 -26.23
CA VAL A 220 -51.36 -3.88 -26.33
C VAL A 220 -52.42 -4.96 -26.16
N THR A 221 -53.00 -5.03 -24.98
CA THR A 221 -53.95 -6.09 -24.60
C THR A 221 -55.28 -5.95 -25.34
N SER A 222 -55.61 -4.76 -25.85
CA SER A 222 -56.79 -4.55 -26.67
C SER A 222 -56.66 -3.30 -27.55
N VAL A 223 -57.39 -3.29 -28.68
CA VAL A 223 -57.67 -2.08 -29.46
C VAL A 223 -59.16 -1.79 -29.28
N ALA A 224 -59.49 -0.65 -28.67
CA ALA A 224 -60.88 -0.28 -28.34
C ALA A 224 -61.67 -1.39 -27.60
N GLY A 225 -61.01 -2.16 -26.73
CA GLY A 225 -61.64 -3.22 -25.93
C GLY A 225 -61.79 -4.59 -26.60
N ARG A 226 -61.32 -4.77 -27.85
CA ARG A 226 -61.36 -6.05 -28.58
C ARG A 226 -60.03 -6.82 -28.45
N THR A 227 -60.12 -8.15 -28.36
CA THR A 227 -58.99 -9.10 -28.30
C THR A 227 -59.08 -10.13 -29.43
N GLY A 228 -57.96 -10.78 -29.81
CA GLY A 228 -57.93 -11.83 -30.85
C GLY A 228 -57.70 -11.32 -32.27
N ALA A 229 -58.20 -12.02 -33.30
CA ALA A 229 -58.15 -11.55 -34.69
C ALA A 229 -59.07 -10.32 -34.87
N ILE A 230 -58.49 -9.14 -35.10
CA ILE A 230 -59.22 -7.87 -35.14
C ILE A 230 -59.46 -7.47 -36.60
N THR A 231 -60.70 -7.62 -37.07
CA THR A 231 -61.16 -6.96 -38.30
C THR A 231 -61.74 -5.60 -37.93
N LEU A 232 -61.07 -4.53 -38.32
CA LEU A 232 -61.54 -3.17 -38.10
C LEU A 232 -62.70 -2.83 -39.06
N THR A 233 -63.69 -2.13 -38.53
CA THR A 233 -64.84 -1.57 -39.24
C THR A 233 -64.77 -0.04 -39.18
N SER A 234 -65.46 0.66 -40.09
CA SER A 234 -65.51 2.14 -40.08
C SER A 234 -66.07 2.69 -38.76
N SER A 235 -66.91 1.93 -38.06
CA SER A 235 -67.45 2.29 -36.75
C SER A 235 -66.38 2.33 -35.65
N ASP A 236 -65.32 1.52 -35.73
CA ASP A 236 -64.27 1.46 -34.70
C ASP A 236 -63.45 2.77 -34.60
N VAL A 237 -63.56 3.63 -35.61
CA VAL A 237 -62.90 4.95 -35.67
C VAL A 237 -63.91 6.11 -35.77
N GLY A 238 -65.18 5.88 -35.43
CA GLY A 238 -66.22 6.91 -35.41
C GLY A 238 -66.73 7.34 -36.80
N LEU A 239 -66.48 6.54 -37.84
CA LEU A 239 -66.92 6.80 -39.22
C LEU A 239 -68.12 5.94 -39.64
N GLY A 240 -68.92 5.46 -38.68
CA GLY A 240 -70.06 4.58 -38.95
C GLY A 240 -71.17 5.19 -39.82
N ASN A 241 -71.23 6.52 -39.92
CA ASN A 241 -72.16 7.26 -40.78
C ASN A 241 -71.55 7.67 -42.13
N VAL A 242 -70.28 7.38 -42.38
CA VAL A 242 -69.61 7.70 -43.63
C VAL A 242 -69.68 6.46 -44.53
N ALA A 243 -70.50 6.53 -45.58
CA ALA A 243 -70.51 5.51 -46.62
C ALA A 243 -69.18 5.56 -47.38
N ASN A 244 -68.44 4.45 -47.38
CA ASN A 244 -67.17 4.34 -48.10
C ASN A 244 -67.42 4.04 -49.59
N GLU A 245 -67.96 5.03 -50.29
CA GLU A 245 -68.31 4.93 -51.71
C GLU A 245 -67.43 5.85 -52.56
N SER A 246 -67.19 5.46 -53.81
CA SER A 246 -66.43 6.30 -54.74
C SER A 246 -67.18 7.59 -55.07
N LYS A 247 -66.44 8.68 -55.31
CA LYS A 247 -67.01 9.94 -55.82
C LYS A 247 -67.83 9.72 -57.09
N THR A 248 -67.47 8.74 -57.91
CA THR A 248 -68.20 8.40 -59.14
C THR A 248 -69.63 7.93 -58.85
N THR A 249 -69.86 7.23 -57.74
CA THR A 249 -71.18 6.69 -57.39
C THR A 249 -72.09 7.78 -56.81
N MET A 250 -71.53 8.76 -56.10
CA MET A 250 -72.31 9.79 -55.39
C MET A 250 -72.98 10.84 -56.32
N PHE A 251 -72.52 10.97 -57.58
CA PHE A 251 -72.91 12.09 -58.45
C PHE A 251 -73.48 11.70 -59.82
N THR A 252 -73.88 10.45 -60.05
CA THR A 252 -74.34 9.98 -61.38
C THR A 252 -75.77 10.37 -61.74
N ASN A 253 -76.60 10.79 -60.78
CA ASN A 253 -77.97 11.24 -61.05
C ASN A 253 -78.53 12.10 -59.90
N SER A 254 -77.84 13.19 -59.57
CA SER A 254 -78.30 14.07 -58.47
C SER A 254 -79.65 14.70 -58.82
N ALA A 255 -80.70 14.29 -58.10
CA ALA A 255 -81.96 15.02 -58.09
C ALA A 255 -81.82 16.24 -57.19
N PHE A 256 -81.82 17.45 -57.78
CA PHE A 256 -81.83 18.68 -57.00
C PHE A 256 -83.25 18.94 -56.47
N THR A 257 -83.40 19.23 -55.17
CA THR A 257 -84.69 19.56 -54.54
C THR A 257 -84.74 21.04 -54.14
N GLY A 258 -85.95 21.58 -53.94
CA GLY A 258 -86.16 22.99 -53.59
C GLY A 258 -85.92 23.95 -54.77
N THR A 259 -85.28 25.09 -54.51
CA THR A 259 -84.83 26.08 -55.51
C THR A 259 -83.30 26.07 -55.60
N PRO A 260 -82.70 25.19 -56.41
CA PRO A 260 -81.24 25.09 -56.53
C PRO A 260 -80.69 26.43 -57.02
N THR A 261 -79.64 26.91 -56.36
CA THR A 261 -78.92 28.11 -56.81
C THR A 261 -77.68 27.68 -57.57
N ALA A 262 -77.44 28.33 -58.70
CA ALA A 262 -76.21 28.19 -59.48
C ALA A 262 -75.70 29.61 -59.81
N PRO A 263 -74.39 29.79 -60.05
CA PRO A 263 -73.86 31.05 -60.56
C PRO A 263 -74.52 31.43 -61.90
N THR A 264 -74.87 32.71 -62.08
CA THR A 264 -75.48 33.19 -63.33
C THR A 264 -74.40 33.45 -64.37
N ALA A 265 -74.50 32.80 -65.53
CA ALA A 265 -73.58 32.98 -66.65
C ALA A 265 -73.73 34.36 -67.31
N SER A 266 -72.67 34.85 -67.95
CA SER A 266 -72.73 36.04 -68.82
C SER A 266 -73.54 35.77 -70.09
N ALA A 267 -74.18 36.80 -70.66
CA ALA A 267 -74.98 36.67 -71.88
C ALA A 267 -74.19 36.08 -73.06
N GLY A 268 -74.81 35.19 -73.83
CA GLY A 268 -74.18 34.49 -74.96
C GLY A 268 -73.34 33.26 -74.59
N THR A 269 -73.22 32.91 -73.29
CA THR A 269 -72.54 31.69 -72.85
C THR A 269 -73.25 30.44 -73.40
N ASN A 270 -72.51 29.55 -74.06
CA ASN A 270 -73.02 28.29 -74.61
C ASN A 270 -72.14 27.11 -74.16
N THR A 271 -72.34 26.65 -72.92
CA THR A 271 -71.62 25.51 -72.32
C THR A 271 -72.61 24.55 -71.63
N THR A 272 -72.11 23.46 -71.04
CA THR A 272 -72.92 22.50 -70.28
C THR A 272 -73.30 22.96 -68.87
N GLN A 273 -73.04 24.23 -68.50
CA GLN A 273 -73.45 24.79 -67.22
C GLN A 273 -74.99 24.84 -67.12
N ILE A 274 -75.53 24.61 -65.92
CA ILE A 274 -76.96 24.79 -65.65
C ILE A 274 -77.33 26.27 -65.87
N ALA A 275 -78.28 26.53 -66.77
CA ALA A 275 -78.78 27.88 -67.01
C ALA A 275 -79.64 28.36 -65.82
N THR A 276 -79.27 29.49 -65.22
CA THR A 276 -80.10 30.13 -64.18
C THR A 276 -81.26 30.89 -64.82
N THR A 277 -82.31 31.15 -64.04
CA THR A 277 -83.45 31.97 -64.47
C THR A 277 -83.02 33.39 -64.89
N ALA A 278 -82.02 33.96 -64.22
CA ALA A 278 -81.46 35.26 -64.58
C ALA A 278 -80.78 35.24 -65.96
N PHE A 279 -79.98 34.21 -66.27
CA PHE A 279 -79.36 34.06 -67.59
C PHE A 279 -80.42 33.96 -68.71
N VAL A 280 -81.47 33.16 -68.50
CA VAL A 280 -82.55 32.99 -69.48
C VAL A 280 -83.32 34.31 -69.69
N GLN A 281 -83.63 35.04 -68.63
CA GLN A 281 -84.28 36.36 -68.74
C GLN A 281 -83.41 37.34 -69.54
N THR A 282 -82.11 37.43 -69.24
CA THR A 282 -81.18 38.27 -70.01
C THR A 282 -81.13 37.88 -71.48
N ALA A 283 -81.12 36.58 -71.79
CA ALA A 283 -81.12 36.10 -73.18
C ALA A 283 -82.40 36.50 -73.93
N ILE A 284 -83.57 36.37 -73.29
CA ILE A 284 -84.87 36.76 -73.87
C ILE A 284 -84.93 38.28 -74.10
N SER A 285 -84.48 39.09 -73.14
CA SER A 285 -84.49 40.55 -73.27
C SER A 285 -83.62 41.07 -74.42
N ASN A 286 -82.61 40.32 -74.83
CA ASN A 286 -81.70 40.69 -75.93
C ASN A 286 -82.24 40.35 -77.33
N ILE A 287 -83.44 39.76 -77.47
CA ILE A 287 -84.06 39.49 -78.78
C ILE A 287 -84.57 40.82 -79.37
N PRO A 288 -84.03 41.29 -80.52
CA PRO A 288 -84.45 42.57 -81.11
C PRO A 288 -85.92 42.50 -81.56
N SER A 289 -86.71 43.53 -81.24
CA SER A 289 -88.09 43.65 -81.71
C SER A 289 -88.11 43.91 -83.22
N ILE A 290 -88.74 43.04 -84.00
CA ILE A 290 -88.96 43.28 -85.44
C ILE A 290 -90.15 44.24 -85.57
N THR A 291 -89.90 45.52 -85.85
CA THR A 291 -90.94 46.55 -86.02
C THR A 291 -91.14 47.03 -87.45
N ALA A 292 -90.54 46.40 -88.46
CA ALA A 292 -90.90 46.59 -89.87
C ALA A 292 -90.59 45.33 -90.70
N ILE A 293 -91.63 44.74 -91.30
CA ILE A 293 -91.50 43.90 -92.49
C ILE A 293 -91.72 44.86 -93.65
N ASP A 294 -90.64 45.23 -94.36
CA ASP A 294 -90.75 46.07 -95.56
C ASP A 294 -91.61 45.33 -96.60
N GLY A 295 -92.73 45.93 -96.96
CA GLY A 295 -93.78 45.32 -97.77
C GLY A 295 -93.43 45.35 -99.26
N GLY A 296 -93.17 44.18 -99.84
CA GLY A 296 -93.38 43.94 -101.27
C GLY A 296 -94.73 43.27 -101.48
N THR A 297 -95.61 43.85 -102.30
CA THR A 297 -96.94 43.31 -102.57
C THR A 297 -96.89 42.04 -103.41
N PHE A 298 -97.43 40.97 -102.80
CA PHE A 298 -97.78 39.62 -103.27
C PHE A 298 -96.65 38.64 -103.60
#